data_AF-A0A7W1GMR8-F1
#
_entry.id   AF-A0A7W1GMR8-F1
#
_cell.length_a   1.000
_cell.length_b   1.000
_cell.length_c   1.000
_cell.angle_alpha   90.00
_cell.angle_beta   90.00
_cell.angle_gamma   90.00
#
_symmetry.space_group_name_H-M   'P 1'
#
loop_
_entity.id
_entity.type
_entity.pdbx_description
1 polymer ?
#
loop_
_entity_poly.entity_id
_entity_poly.type
_entity_poly.pdbx_seq_one_letter_code
_entity_poly.pdbx_strand_id
1 'polypeptide(L)'
;FEPRVGGHIYDRGIDGTECRWARILAYEPLDRVVFSWDISPQWQIETEPDNTSEVEVRFVAETPQRTRVELEHRNIDRHGPGWESVSEGVADDAGWPLYLARYAALLTEGS
;
A
#
# COMPACT_ATOMS: atom_id res chain seq x y z
N PHE A 1 2.49 11.53 2.20
CA PHE A 1 3.52 10.55 1.77
C PHE A 1 4.90 11.14 1.98
N GLU A 2 5.79 10.40 2.63
CA GLU A 2 7.17 10.81 2.91
C GLU A 2 8.15 9.80 2.29
N PRO A 3 8.83 10.11 1.16
CA PRO A 3 9.61 9.14 0.38
C PRO A 3 10.99 8.83 0.97
N ARG A 4 11.03 8.25 2.17
CA ARG A 4 12.26 7.83 2.86
C ARG A 4 11.93 6.75 3.88
N VAL A 5 12.89 5.87 4.18
CA VAL A 5 12.76 4.88 5.27
C VAL A 5 12.40 5.59 6.58
N GLY A 6 11.39 5.06 7.30
CA GLY A 6 10.81 5.67 8.50
C GLY A 6 9.85 6.84 8.24
N GLY A 7 9.62 7.23 6.98
CA GLY A 7 8.56 8.15 6.59
C GLY A 7 7.17 7.50 6.66
N HIS A 8 6.12 8.29 6.50
CA HIS A 8 4.73 7.82 6.59
C HIS A 8 3.94 7.95 5.28
N ILE A 9 2.99 7.04 5.09
CA ILE A 9 1.82 7.30 4.25
C ILE A 9 0.68 7.75 5.15
N TYR A 10 0.01 8.82 4.74
CA TYR A 10 -1.03 9.43 5.54
C TYR A 10 -2.03 10.15 4.66
N ASP A 11 -3.28 10.13 5.10
CA ASP A 11 -4.37 10.90 4.53
C ASP A 11 -4.60 12.15 5.37
N ARG A 12 -5.13 13.20 4.73
CA ARG A 12 -5.52 14.43 5.40
C ARG A 12 -7.03 14.61 5.30
N GLY A 13 -7.70 14.66 6.44
CA GLY A 13 -9.11 14.99 6.54
C GLY A 13 -9.39 16.41 6.08
N ILE A 14 -10.63 16.68 5.68
CA ILE A 14 -11.09 18.03 5.32
C ILE A 14 -11.00 19.02 6.50
N ASP A 15 -10.98 18.50 7.72
CA ASP A 15 -10.78 19.22 8.98
C ASP A 15 -9.30 19.46 9.32
N GLY A 16 -8.38 19.00 8.46
CA GLY A 16 -6.94 19.14 8.63
C GLY A 16 -6.29 18.04 9.49
N THR A 17 -7.05 17.07 10.00
CA THR A 17 -6.48 15.94 10.74
C THR A 17 -5.66 15.04 9.83
N GLU A 18 -4.63 14.39 10.37
CA GLU A 18 -3.81 13.43 9.63
C GLU A 18 -4.04 12.01 10.16
N CYS A 19 -4.33 11.08 9.26
CA CYS A 19 -4.40 9.65 9.56
C CYS A 19 -3.14 8.98 8.99
N ARG A 20 -2.18 8.63 9.85
CA ARG A 20 -0.96 7.93 9.46
C ARG A 20 -1.20 6.42 9.52
N TRP A 21 -1.39 5.81 8.37
CA TRP A 21 -1.81 4.41 8.26
C TRP A 21 -0.72 3.46 7.77
N ALA A 22 0.47 3.98 7.49
CA ALA A 22 1.62 3.18 7.08
C ALA A 22 2.94 3.89 7.36
N ARG A 23 4.00 3.08 7.50
CA ARG A 23 5.40 3.52 7.55
C ARG A 23 6.18 2.94 6.38
N ILE A 24 7.12 3.71 5.84
CA ILE A 24 8.02 3.28 4.77
C ILE A 24 9.13 2.41 5.36
N LEU A 25 9.19 1.16 4.91
CA LEU A 25 10.18 0.15 5.32
C LEU A 25 11.37 0.11 4.36
N ALA A 26 11.12 0.32 3.06
CA ALA A 26 12.16 0.49 2.05
C ALA A 26 11.72 1.51 0.99
N TYR A 27 12.66 2.30 0.50
CA TYR A 27 12.41 3.25 -0.59
C TYR A 27 13.63 3.30 -1.52
N GLU A 28 13.47 2.69 -2.68
CA GLU A 28 14.44 2.62 -3.77
C GLU A 28 13.81 3.37 -4.96
N PRO A 29 14.19 4.64 -5.18
CA PRO A 29 13.58 5.46 -6.22
C PRO A 29 13.55 4.74 -7.58
N LEU A 30 12.41 4.83 -8.26
CA LEU A 30 12.12 4.19 -9.57
C LEU A 30 11.99 2.66 -9.57
N ASP A 31 12.52 1.96 -8.56
CA ASP A 31 12.58 0.49 -8.57
C ASP A 31 11.57 -0.15 -7.62
N ARG A 32 11.50 0.34 -6.37
CA ARG A 32 10.77 -0.35 -5.30
C ARG A 32 10.38 0.55 -4.14
N VAL A 33 9.19 0.32 -3.60
CA VAL A 33 8.77 0.83 -2.29
C VAL A 33 8.15 -0.29 -1.47
N VAL A 34 8.52 -0.37 -0.19
CA VAL A 34 7.92 -1.27 0.78
C VAL A 34 7.39 -0.43 1.93
N PHE A 35 6.14 -0.66 2.33
CA PHE A 35 5.52 0.03 3.45
C PHE A 35 4.70 -0.95 4.31
N SER A 36 4.56 -0.63 5.60
CA SER A 36 3.69 -1.39 6.50
C SER A 36 2.22 -1.06 6.23
N TRP A 37 1.34 -2.00 6.49
CA TRP A 37 -0.10 -1.78 6.53
C TRP A 37 -0.52 -1.75 8.00
N ASP A 38 -0.67 -0.55 8.55
CA ASP A 38 -0.94 -0.33 9.97
C ASP A 38 -2.46 -0.21 10.23
N ILE A 39 -3.30 -0.89 9.43
CA ILE A 39 -4.76 -0.91 9.58
C ILE A 39 -5.18 -2.32 10.01
N SER A 40 -5.67 -2.41 11.24
CA SER A 40 -6.19 -3.65 11.85
C SER A 40 -7.49 -4.15 11.19
N PRO A 41 -7.91 -5.40 11.44
CA PRO A 41 -9.18 -5.93 10.94
C PRO A 41 -10.42 -5.15 11.40
N GLN A 42 -10.30 -4.37 12.47
CA GLN A 42 -11.36 -3.50 12.99
C GLN A 42 -11.35 -2.10 12.36
N TRP A 43 -10.57 -1.89 11.31
CA TRP A 43 -10.40 -0.59 10.61
C TRP A 43 -9.90 0.52 11.54
N GLN A 44 -9.05 0.16 12.49
CA GLN A 44 -8.35 1.09 13.38
C GLN A 44 -6.85 1.06 13.10
N ILE A 45 -6.16 2.16 13.41
CA ILE A 45 -4.71 2.20 13.31
C ILE A 45 -4.10 1.25 14.35
N GLU A 46 -3.33 0.27 13.86
CA GLU A 46 -2.51 -0.61 14.66
C GLU A 46 -1.20 0.09 15.00
N THR A 47 -0.85 0.11 16.29
CA THR A 47 0.36 0.76 16.79
C THR A 47 1.50 -0.23 17.00
N GLU A 48 1.18 -1.52 17.19
CA GLU A 48 2.16 -2.56 17.47
C GLU A 48 2.73 -3.12 16.16
N PRO A 49 4.00 -2.86 15.82
CA PRO A 49 4.57 -3.20 14.51
C PRO A 49 4.48 -4.69 14.17
N ASP A 50 4.61 -5.56 15.17
CA ASP A 50 4.58 -7.01 14.98
C ASP A 50 3.19 -7.53 14.56
N ASN A 51 2.14 -6.71 14.74
CA ASN A 51 0.78 -7.01 14.29
C ASN A 51 0.46 -6.42 12.90
N THR A 52 1.45 -5.85 12.21
CA THR A 52 1.25 -5.22 10.89
C THR A 52 1.73 -6.10 9.74
N SER A 53 1.08 -5.95 8.59
CA SER A 53 1.48 -6.61 7.35
C SER A 53 2.30 -5.66 6.47
N GLU A 54 2.78 -6.13 5.33
CA GLU A 54 3.64 -5.36 4.43
C GLU A 54 3.09 -5.33 3.02
N VAL A 55 3.21 -4.20 2.36
CA VAL A 55 2.95 -4.03 0.94
C VAL A 55 4.25 -3.70 0.24
N GLU A 56 4.64 -4.53 -0.73
CA GLU A 56 5.78 -4.30 -1.60
C GLU A 56 5.28 -3.99 -3.01
N VAL A 57 5.70 -2.83 -3.53
CA VAL A 57 5.44 -2.41 -4.91
C VAL A 57 6.76 -2.35 -5.66
N ARG A 58 6.84 -3.08 -6.77
CA ARG A 58 8.02 -3.14 -7.65
C ARG A 58 7.66 -2.62 -9.03
N PHE A 59 8.56 -1.83 -9.61
CA PHE A 59 8.46 -1.29 -10.96
C PHE A 59 9.47 -2.00 -11.85
N VAL A 60 8.99 -2.84 -12.75
CA VAL A 60 9.83 -3.66 -13.64
C VAL A 60 9.73 -3.11 -15.05
N ALA A 61 10.84 -2.60 -15.58
CA ALA A 61 10.90 -2.20 -16.98
C ALA A 61 10.75 -3.43 -17.88
N GLU A 62 9.68 -3.50 -18.67
CA GLU A 62 9.49 -4.55 -19.69
C GLU A 62 10.04 -4.10 -21.04
N THR A 63 9.86 -2.83 -21.37
CA THR A 63 10.43 -2.16 -22.55
C THR A 63 10.75 -0.69 -22.21
N PRO A 64 11.44 0.08 -23.07
CA PRO A 64 11.69 1.49 -22.80
C PRO A 64 10.43 2.38 -22.67
N GLN A 65 9.25 1.88 -23.08
CA GLN A 65 7.97 2.58 -23.01
C GLN A 65 6.94 1.84 -22.14
N ARG A 66 7.33 0.76 -21.46
CA ARG A 66 6.41 -0.06 -20.67
C ARG A 66 7.04 -0.51 -19.36
N THR A 67 6.36 -0.19 -18.27
CA THR A 67 6.70 -0.65 -16.92
C THR A 67 5.58 -1.55 -16.41
N ARG A 68 5.93 -2.76 -15.96
CA ARG A 68 5.04 -3.61 -15.19
C ARG A 68 5.13 -3.23 -13.72
N VAL A 69 3.99 -2.93 -13.11
CA VAL A 69 3.89 -2.70 -11.66
C VAL A 69 3.43 -3.99 -11.01
N GLU A 70 4.21 -4.49 -10.07
CA GLU A 70 3.88 -5.67 -9.27
C GLU A 70 3.59 -5.23 -7.83
N LEU A 71 2.46 -5.64 -7.28
CA LEU A 71 2.08 -5.40 -5.88
C LEU A 71 1.94 -6.75 -5.17
N GLU A 72 2.65 -6.91 -4.07
CA GLU A 72 2.50 -8.02 -3.15
C GLU A 72 2.07 -7.48 -1.78
N HIS A 73 1.00 -8.03 -1.21
CA HIS A 73 0.60 -7.80 0.18
C HIS A 73 0.86 -9.08 0.96
N ARG A 74 1.88 -9.06 1.83
CA ARG A 74 2.36 -10.25 2.56
C ARG A 74 2.25 -10.07 4.07
N ASN A 75 2.39 -11.18 4.79
CA ASN A 75 2.30 -11.24 6.25
C ASN A 75 0.95 -10.76 6.81
N ILE A 76 -0.14 -10.94 6.05
CA ILE A 76 -1.49 -10.48 6.46
C ILE A 76 -1.95 -11.20 7.72
N ASP A 77 -1.54 -12.46 7.91
CA ASP A 77 -1.81 -13.26 9.10
C ASP A 77 -1.31 -12.63 10.42
N ARG A 78 -0.35 -11.69 10.37
CA ARG A 78 0.13 -10.96 11.55
C ARG A 78 -0.93 -10.09 12.21
N HIS A 79 -1.98 -9.70 11.49
CA HIS A 79 -3.10 -8.91 12.03
C HIS A 79 -3.91 -9.63 13.12
N GLY A 80 -3.63 -10.91 13.38
CA GLY A 80 -4.28 -11.68 14.43
C GLY A 80 -5.72 -12.05 14.07
N PRO A 81 -6.59 -12.32 15.06
CA PRO A 81 -7.95 -12.79 14.80
C PRO A 81 -8.74 -11.84 13.87
N GLY A 82 -9.21 -12.39 12.75
CA GLY A 82 -9.95 -11.64 11.72
C GLY A 82 -9.09 -11.08 10.59
N TRP A 83 -7.79 -11.41 10.55
CA TRP A 83 -6.89 -11.04 9.45
C TRP A 83 -7.41 -11.46 8.06
N GLU A 84 -8.21 -12.53 7.98
CA GLU A 84 -8.83 -12.99 6.74
C GLU A 84 -9.70 -11.90 6.11
N SER A 85 -10.38 -11.10 6.93
CA SER A 85 -11.20 -9.98 6.43
C SER A 85 -10.36 -8.87 5.78
N VAL A 86 -9.13 -8.67 6.25
CA VAL A 86 -8.17 -7.77 5.60
C VAL A 86 -7.74 -8.36 4.26
N SER A 87 -7.40 -9.65 4.23
CA SER A 87 -7.00 -10.34 3.00
C SER A 87 -8.10 -10.33 1.94
N GLU A 88 -9.35 -10.64 2.34
CA GLU A 88 -10.51 -10.61 1.46
C GLU A 88 -10.80 -9.18 0.97
N GLY A 89 -10.79 -8.20 1.87
CA GLY A 89 -11.07 -6.81 1.52
C GLY A 89 -10.06 -6.18 0.56
N VAL A 90 -8.76 -6.49 0.72
CA VAL A 90 -7.73 -5.98 -0.21
C VAL A 90 -7.67 -6.75 -1.53
N ALA A 91 -8.17 -7.99 -1.57
CA ALA A 91 -8.27 -8.81 -2.78
C ALA A 91 -9.57 -8.59 -3.57
N ASP A 92 -10.62 -8.05 -2.93
CA ASP A 92 -11.90 -7.73 -3.55
C ASP A 92 -11.76 -6.72 -4.71
N ASP A 93 -12.76 -6.66 -5.59
CA ASP A 93 -12.81 -5.72 -6.71
C ASP A 93 -12.67 -4.26 -6.25
N ALA A 94 -13.08 -3.91 -5.03
CA ALA A 94 -12.91 -2.58 -4.44
C ALA A 94 -11.55 -2.34 -3.75
N GLY A 95 -10.71 -3.38 -3.64
CA GLY A 95 -9.39 -3.37 -3.01
C GLY A 95 -8.25 -2.98 -3.98
N TRP A 96 -7.12 -3.68 -3.91
CA TRP A 96 -5.96 -3.44 -4.77
C TRP A 96 -6.27 -3.48 -6.28
N PRO A 97 -7.11 -4.39 -6.81
CA PRO A 97 -7.46 -4.40 -8.23
C PRO A 97 -7.99 -3.06 -8.74
N LEU A 98 -8.90 -2.41 -8.01
CA LEU A 98 -9.43 -1.09 -8.37
C LEU A 98 -8.35 -0.02 -8.43
N TYR A 99 -7.50 0.05 -7.40
CA TYR A 99 -6.48 1.11 -7.32
C TYR A 99 -5.38 0.94 -8.37
N LEU A 100 -4.97 -0.30 -8.67
CA LEU A 100 -4.04 -0.58 -9.75
C LEU A 100 -4.63 -0.24 -11.13
N ALA A 101 -5.91 -0.54 -11.36
CA ALA A 101 -6.61 -0.15 -12.58
C ALA A 101 -6.70 1.38 -12.73
N ARG A 102 -7.04 2.10 -11.65
CA ARG A 102 -7.07 3.57 -11.63
C ARG A 102 -5.69 4.18 -11.89
N TYR A 103 -4.64 3.62 -11.28
CA TYR A 103 -3.28 4.07 -11.54
C TYR A 103 -2.88 3.89 -13.01
N ALA A 104 -3.19 2.74 -13.61
CA ALA A 104 -2.93 2.51 -15.02
C ALA A 104 -3.70 3.49 -15.93
N ALA A 105 -4.97 3.79 -15.61
CA ALA A 105 -5.79 4.72 -16.39
C ALA A 105 -5.20 6.15 -16.45
N LEU A 106 -4.61 6.64 -15.36
CA LEU A 106 -3.94 7.95 -15.31
C LEU A 106 -2.80 8.08 -16.33
N LEU A 107 -2.16 6.96 -16.71
CA LEU A 107 -1.06 6.93 -17.67
C LEU A 107 -1.55 6.78 -19.12
N THR A 108 -2.79 6.32 -19.32
CA THR A 108 -3.42 6.22 -20.65
C THR A 108 -4.18 7.46 -21.06
N GLU A 109 -4.69 8.25 -20.10
CA GLU A 109 -5.41 9.50 -20.38
C GLU A 109 -4.47 10.69 -20.68
N GLY A 110 -3.17 10.53 -20.45
CA GLY A 110 -2.14 11.55 -20.69
C GLY A 110 -1.30 11.38 -21.96
N SER A 111 -1.67 10.45 -22.87
CA SER A 111 -0.96 10.16 -24.13
C SER A 111 -1.63 10.76 -25.36
#